data_AF-A0A084ZUC3-F1
#
_entry.id   AF-A0A084ZUC3-F1
#
_cell.length_a   1.000
_cell.length_b   1.000
_cell.length_c   1.000
_cell.angle_alpha   90.00
_cell.angle_beta   90.00
_cell.angle_gamma   90.00
#
_symmetry.space_group_name_H-M   'P 1'
#
loop_
_entity.id
_entity.type
_entity.pdbx_description
1 polymer ?
#
loop_
_entity_poly.entity_id
_entity_poly.type
_entity_poly.pdbx_seq_one_letter_code
_entity_poly.pdbx_strand_id
1 'polypeptide(L)'
;MSKLFPEIHVNNSGHAYSIIESNVSRDKRGNAIHRIRFLNTGYETEVRQTHVKSGSVRDYMEPHVRGVGYWGANPKSFSYTKKEHTLWYNLISRVYGDNPRNKSYHTVQVTCRWYCFKNFVEDIRKLDGYDKWCEPDSDYQLDKDELSKRLGFKLYSTQTCRFISSAENLELSLWDKTLRKLFDKAVDIREAVYN
;
A
#
# COMPACT_ATOMS: atom_id res chain seq x y z
N MET A 1 44.52 -12.33 -2.62
CA MET A 1 43.65 -11.94 -3.74
C MET A 1 42.32 -11.50 -3.18
N SER A 2 42.03 -10.19 -3.19
CA SER A 2 40.68 -9.69 -2.91
C SER A 2 39.76 -10.23 -4.02
N LYS A 3 38.66 -10.91 -3.66
CA LYS A 3 37.64 -11.31 -4.65
C LYS A 3 37.19 -10.05 -5.37
N LEU A 4 37.42 -9.97 -6.69
CA LEU A 4 37.11 -8.80 -7.52
C LEU A 4 35.60 -8.50 -7.57
N PHE A 5 34.76 -9.49 -7.22
CA PHE A 5 33.32 -9.38 -7.19
C PHE A 5 32.78 -10.03 -5.91
N PRO A 6 31.80 -9.41 -5.23
CA PRO A 6 31.15 -10.02 -4.09
C PRO A 6 30.43 -11.31 -4.53
N GLU A 7 30.42 -12.30 -3.65
CA GLU A 7 29.67 -13.53 -3.89
C GLU A 7 28.17 -13.23 -3.93
N ILE A 8 27.51 -13.69 -5.00
CA ILE A 8 26.08 -13.49 -5.19
C ILE A 8 25.33 -14.72 -4.69
N HIS A 9 24.34 -14.48 -3.84
CA HIS A 9 23.40 -15.46 -3.32
C HIS A 9 22.02 -15.21 -3.92
N VAL A 10 21.22 -16.27 -4.03
CA VAL A 10 19.81 -16.18 -4.45
C VAL A 10 18.96 -16.83 -3.36
N ASN A 11 17.91 -16.13 -2.92
CA ASN A 11 17.00 -16.66 -1.90
C ASN A 11 15.96 -17.62 -2.53
N ASN A 12 15.12 -18.24 -1.69
CA ASN A 12 14.07 -19.18 -2.13
C ASN A 12 12.98 -18.52 -3.00
N SER A 13 12.93 -17.19 -3.05
CA SER A 13 12.01 -16.40 -3.88
C SER A 13 12.65 -15.94 -5.19
N GLY A 14 13.90 -16.32 -5.48
CA GLY A 14 14.62 -15.92 -6.69
C GLY A 14 15.27 -14.53 -6.63
N HIS A 15 15.25 -13.85 -5.48
CA HIS A 15 15.86 -12.53 -5.34
C HIS A 15 17.36 -12.66 -5.07
N ALA A 16 18.16 -12.01 -5.91
CA ALA A 16 19.61 -11.98 -5.78
C ALA A 16 20.07 -10.94 -4.76
N TYR A 17 21.04 -11.30 -3.93
CA TYR A 17 21.67 -10.42 -2.94
C TYR A 17 23.15 -10.75 -2.77
N SER A 18 23.90 -9.79 -2.24
CA SER A 18 25.32 -9.97 -1.88
C SER A 18 25.51 -9.75 -0.38
N ILE A 19 26.48 -10.45 0.21
CA ILE A 19 26.98 -10.13 1.55
C ILE A 19 27.98 -8.99 1.41
N ILE A 20 27.62 -7.81 1.91
CA ILE A 20 28.46 -6.60 1.82
C ILE A 20 29.37 -6.45 3.05
N GLU A 21 28.99 -7.05 4.18
CA GLU A 21 29.81 -7.08 5.39
C GLU A 21 29.56 -8.38 6.15
N SER A 22 30.62 -9.14 6.43
CA SER A 22 30.53 -10.46 7.07
C SER A 22 30.83 -10.37 8.56
N ASN A 23 30.07 -11.11 9.38
CA ASN A 23 30.24 -11.21 10.83
C ASN A 23 30.16 -9.85 11.56
N VAL A 24 29.23 -8.98 11.13
CA VAL A 24 29.01 -7.66 11.75
C VAL A 24 28.68 -7.74 13.24
N SER A 25 27.99 -8.81 13.64
CA SER A 25 27.66 -9.09 15.03
C SER A 25 27.31 -10.57 15.21
N ARG A 26 26.92 -10.95 16.43
CA ARG A 26 26.41 -12.29 16.75
C ARG A 26 25.07 -12.19 17.45
N ASP A 27 24.17 -13.13 17.16
CA ASP A 27 22.93 -13.24 17.91
C ASP A 27 23.15 -13.85 19.30
N LYS A 28 22.10 -13.85 20.14
CA LYS A 28 22.14 -14.41 21.50
C LYS A 28 22.53 -15.89 21.57
N ARG A 29 22.47 -16.62 20.44
CA ARG A 29 22.83 -18.04 20.32
C ARG A 29 24.21 -18.23 19.69
N GLY A 30 24.96 -17.15 19.49
CA GLY A 30 26.30 -17.15 18.90
C GLY A 30 26.33 -17.23 17.38
N ASN A 31 25.18 -17.22 16.68
CA ASN A 31 25.16 -17.26 15.21
C ASN A 31 25.68 -15.93 14.65
N ALA A 32 26.56 -16.00 13.65
CA ALA A 32 27.01 -14.82 12.93
C ALA A 32 25.85 -14.09 12.25
N ILE A 33 25.90 -12.76 12.30
CA ILE A 33 25.03 -11.86 11.56
C ILE A 33 25.87 -11.21 10.47
N HIS A 34 25.28 -11.09 9.27
CA HIS A 34 25.90 -10.49 8.09
C HIS A 34 25.04 -9.35 7.62
N ARG A 35 25.65 -8.29 7.09
CA ARG A 35 24.95 -7.25 6.36
C ARG A 35 24.89 -7.64 4.89
N ILE A 36 23.70 -7.63 4.33
CA ILE A 36 23.46 -7.95 2.93
C ILE A 36 22.85 -6.76 2.18
N ARG A 37 22.95 -6.79 0.85
CA ARG A 37 22.25 -5.89 -0.04
C ARG A 37 21.57 -6.68 -1.17
N PHE A 38 20.26 -6.51 -1.34
CA PHE A 38 19.53 -7.04 -2.49
C PHE A 38 19.88 -6.26 -3.75
N LEU A 39 20.09 -6.96 -4.86
CA LEU A 39 20.58 -6.35 -6.10
C LEU A 39 19.51 -5.54 -6.83
N ASN A 40 18.26 -5.99 -6.79
CA ASN A 40 17.16 -5.33 -7.51
C ASN A 40 16.72 -4.03 -6.82
N THR A 41 16.47 -4.10 -5.53
CA THR A 41 15.90 -2.98 -4.76
C THR A 41 16.95 -2.11 -4.08
N GLY A 42 18.20 -2.58 -3.97
CA GLY A 42 19.22 -1.98 -3.12
C GLY A 42 18.95 -2.11 -1.63
N TYR A 43 17.92 -2.86 -1.22
CA TYR A 43 17.55 -3.01 0.19
C TYR A 43 18.67 -3.66 1.00
N GLU A 44 19.09 -2.98 2.06
CA GLU A 44 20.08 -3.48 3.00
C GLU A 44 19.45 -3.93 4.30
N THR A 45 19.93 -5.06 4.81
CA THR A 45 19.49 -5.57 6.09
C THR A 45 20.53 -6.50 6.72
N GLU A 46 20.45 -6.65 8.03
CA GLU A 46 21.24 -7.61 8.78
C GLU A 46 20.50 -8.93 8.90
N VAL A 47 21.14 -10.03 8.50
CA VAL A 47 20.56 -11.36 8.51
C VAL A 47 21.47 -12.36 9.19
N ARG A 48 20.86 -13.30 9.91
CA ARG A 48 21.60 -14.39 10.54
C ARG A 48 22.13 -15.34 9.48
N GLN A 49 23.31 -15.90 9.72
CA GLN A 49 23.92 -16.93 8.89
C GLN A 49 22.98 -18.11 8.59
N THR A 50 22.10 -18.46 9.53
CA THR A 50 21.10 -19.52 9.35
C THR A 50 20.07 -19.18 8.27
N HIS A 51 19.67 -17.91 8.15
CA HIS A 51 18.76 -17.46 7.09
C HIS A 51 19.44 -17.44 5.72
N VAL A 52 20.72 -17.04 5.68
CA VAL A 52 21.54 -17.12 4.46
C VAL A 52 21.64 -18.57 3.99
N LYS A 53 22.02 -19.49 4.87
CA LYS A 53 22.16 -20.93 4.56
C LYS A 53 20.86 -21.59 4.09
N SER A 54 19.72 -21.17 4.64
CA SER A 54 18.40 -21.72 4.29
C SER A 54 17.71 -21.02 3.12
N GLY A 55 18.31 -19.94 2.58
CA GLY A 55 17.70 -19.13 1.52
C GLY A 55 16.45 -18.37 1.96
N SER A 56 16.18 -18.25 3.27
CA SER A 56 14.94 -17.65 3.81
C SER A 56 15.00 -16.13 4.02
N VAL A 57 16.08 -15.50 3.57
CA VAL A 57 16.26 -14.05 3.56
C VAL A 57 15.24 -13.39 2.63
N ARG A 58 14.58 -12.31 3.07
CA ARG A 58 13.51 -11.64 2.31
C ARG A 58 13.87 -10.22 1.96
N ASP A 59 13.52 -9.82 0.74
CA ASP A 59 13.52 -8.42 0.33
C ASP A 59 12.17 -7.81 0.67
N TYR A 60 12.14 -6.86 1.60
CA TYR A 60 10.91 -6.21 2.02
C TYR A 60 10.54 -4.99 1.17
N MET A 61 11.44 -4.59 0.25
CA MET A 61 11.22 -3.51 -0.71
C MET A 61 10.74 -4.03 -2.07
N GLU A 62 10.82 -5.34 -2.31
CA GLU A 62 10.34 -5.95 -3.55
C GLU A 62 8.80 -5.93 -3.63
N PRO A 63 8.21 -5.37 -4.70
CA PRO A 63 6.78 -5.44 -4.93
C PRO A 63 6.28 -6.87 -5.12
N HIS A 64 5.20 -7.24 -4.43
CA HIS A 64 4.57 -8.55 -4.53
C HIS A 64 3.05 -8.49 -4.63
N VAL A 65 2.43 -7.37 -4.24
CA VAL A 65 0.98 -7.17 -4.39
C VAL A 65 0.71 -6.39 -5.67
N ARG A 66 0.18 -7.07 -6.69
CA ARG A 66 -0.16 -6.48 -8.01
C ARG A 66 1.00 -5.71 -8.66
N GLY A 67 2.24 -6.14 -8.42
CA GLY A 67 3.44 -5.52 -8.98
C GLY A 67 3.78 -4.14 -8.42
N VAL A 68 3.02 -3.60 -7.46
CA VAL A 68 3.29 -2.28 -6.86
C VAL A 68 3.42 -2.31 -5.34
N GLY A 69 2.64 -3.14 -4.65
CA GLY A 69 2.60 -3.15 -3.18
C GLY A 69 3.73 -3.99 -2.56
N TYR A 70 4.41 -3.44 -1.55
CA TYR A 70 5.52 -4.06 -0.81
C TYR A 70 5.43 -3.77 0.69
N TRP A 71 6.22 -4.48 1.50
CA TRP A 71 6.16 -4.36 2.96
C TRP A 71 6.79 -3.07 3.49
N GLY A 72 7.94 -2.68 2.94
CA GLY A 72 8.73 -1.51 3.33
C GLY A 72 9.65 -1.74 4.53
N ALA A 73 9.42 -2.80 5.29
CA ALA A 73 10.28 -3.26 6.38
C ALA A 73 9.91 -4.70 6.74
N ASN A 74 10.72 -5.33 7.59
CA ASN A 74 10.35 -6.62 8.18
C ASN A 74 9.02 -6.50 8.95
N PRO A 75 7.98 -7.30 8.66
CA PRO A 75 6.69 -7.25 9.35
C PRO A 75 6.79 -7.44 10.87
N LYS A 76 7.89 -8.03 11.36
CA LYS A 76 8.16 -8.18 12.80
C LYS A 76 8.76 -6.93 13.45
N SER A 77 9.14 -5.92 12.67
CA SER A 77 9.78 -4.69 13.14
C SER A 77 8.80 -3.54 13.39
N PHE A 78 7.52 -3.71 13.06
CA PHE A 78 6.47 -2.72 13.31
C PHE A 78 5.14 -3.41 13.64
N SER A 79 4.27 -2.69 14.35
CA SER A 79 2.97 -3.22 14.78
C SER A 79 1.88 -2.93 13.75
N TYR A 80 1.13 -3.97 13.38
CA TYR A 80 -0.06 -3.86 12.54
C TYR A 80 -1.08 -4.95 12.89
N THR A 81 -2.33 -4.71 12.56
CA THR A 81 -3.44 -5.64 12.72
C THR A 81 -3.74 -6.36 11.40
N LYS A 82 -4.38 -7.55 11.49
CA LYS A 82 -4.88 -8.25 10.30
C LYS A 82 -5.89 -7.39 9.52
N LYS A 83 -6.67 -6.55 10.21
CA LYS A 83 -7.65 -5.63 9.62
C LYS A 83 -6.96 -4.60 8.71
N GLU A 84 -5.87 -3.97 9.19
CA GLU A 84 -5.07 -3.01 8.41
C GLU A 84 -4.40 -3.65 7.19
N HIS A 85 -3.80 -4.84 7.36
CA HIS A 85 -3.21 -5.57 6.24
C HIS A 85 -4.24 -5.95 5.18
N THR A 86 -5.42 -6.38 5.60
CA THR A 86 -6.53 -6.75 4.70
C THR A 86 -7.03 -5.51 3.93
N LEU A 87 -7.17 -4.37 4.62
CA LEU A 87 -7.55 -3.10 4.00
C LEU A 87 -6.55 -2.68 2.92
N TRP A 88 -5.25 -2.70 3.22
CA TRP A 88 -4.18 -2.37 2.29
C TRP A 88 -4.16 -3.30 1.07
N TYR A 89 -4.19 -4.62 1.30
CA TYR A 89 -4.16 -5.62 0.23
C TYR A 89 -5.36 -5.47 -0.71
N ASN A 90 -6.55 -5.24 -0.15
CA ASN A 90 -7.78 -5.02 -0.92
C ASN A 90 -7.79 -3.68 -1.64
N LEU A 91 -7.19 -2.63 -1.07
CA LEU A 91 -7.00 -1.34 -1.72
C LEU A 91 -6.15 -1.51 -2.99
N ILE A 92 -4.93 -2.04 -2.85
CA ILE A 92 -4.01 -2.24 -3.99
C ILE A 92 -4.62 -3.20 -5.02
N SER A 93 -5.25 -4.29 -4.58
CA SER A 93 -5.91 -5.26 -5.48
C SER A 93 -7.11 -4.70 -6.24
N ARG A 94 -7.84 -3.72 -5.68
CA ARG A 94 -8.96 -3.09 -6.39
C ARG A 94 -8.48 -2.12 -7.45
N VAL A 95 -7.42 -1.36 -7.17
CA VAL A 95 -6.91 -0.31 -8.05
C VAL A 95 -6.05 -0.88 -9.17
N TYR A 96 -5.14 -1.82 -8.85
CA TYR A 96 -4.15 -2.36 -9.79
C TYR A 96 -4.38 -3.84 -10.15
N GLY A 97 -5.57 -4.37 -9.86
CA GLY A 97 -5.94 -5.74 -10.22
C GLY A 97 -6.91 -5.79 -11.39
N ASP A 98 -6.85 -6.88 -12.16
CA ASP A 98 -7.65 -7.05 -13.38
C ASP A 98 -9.06 -7.58 -13.15
N ASN A 99 -9.68 -7.27 -12.00
CA ASN A 99 -11.03 -7.75 -11.71
C ASN A 99 -12.08 -6.98 -12.54
N PRO A 100 -12.84 -7.65 -13.43
CA PRO A 100 -13.85 -6.98 -14.27
C PRO A 100 -14.96 -6.27 -13.48
N ARG A 101 -15.17 -6.62 -12.20
CA ARG A 101 -16.13 -5.96 -11.32
C ARG A 101 -15.65 -4.58 -10.82
N ASN A 102 -14.36 -4.29 -10.96
CA ASN A 102 -13.74 -3.05 -10.49
C ASN A 102 -13.55 -2.03 -11.61
N LYS A 103 -14.33 -2.08 -12.70
CA LYS A 103 -14.22 -1.12 -13.83
C LYS A 103 -14.21 0.33 -13.36
N SER A 104 -15.00 0.69 -12.36
CA SER A 104 -15.04 2.06 -11.80
C SER A 104 -13.71 2.56 -11.19
N TYR A 105 -12.72 1.68 -11.02
CA TYR A 105 -11.40 1.99 -10.46
C TYR A 105 -10.33 2.27 -11.53
N HIS A 106 -10.65 2.22 -12.82
CA HIS A 106 -9.65 2.41 -13.89
C HIS A 106 -8.96 3.80 -13.89
N THR A 107 -9.63 4.84 -13.39
CA THR A 107 -9.03 6.19 -13.23
C THR A 107 -8.55 6.45 -11.81
N VAL A 108 -8.69 5.47 -10.91
CA VAL A 108 -8.32 5.65 -9.51
C VAL A 108 -6.84 5.36 -9.36
N GLN A 109 -6.15 6.19 -8.59
CA GLN A 109 -4.75 5.97 -8.25
C GLN A 109 -4.57 5.85 -6.74
N VAL A 110 -3.46 5.26 -6.33
CA VAL A 110 -2.98 5.26 -4.95
C VAL A 110 -1.66 6.00 -4.93
N THR A 111 -1.44 6.87 -3.93
CA THR A 111 -0.15 7.53 -3.77
C THR A 111 0.97 6.48 -3.63
N CYS A 112 2.12 6.72 -4.28
CA CYS A 112 3.25 5.78 -4.24
C CYS A 112 3.74 5.51 -2.81
N ARG A 113 3.54 6.46 -1.89
CA ARG A 113 3.80 6.27 -0.45
C ARG A 113 3.02 5.10 0.14
N TRP A 114 1.77 4.88 -0.29
CA TRP A 114 0.89 3.81 0.19
C TRP A 114 1.09 2.47 -0.54
N TYR A 115 1.98 2.41 -1.53
CA TYR A 115 2.49 1.14 -2.03
C TYR A 115 3.29 0.39 -0.95
N CYS A 116 3.94 1.14 -0.05
CA CYS A 116 4.60 0.63 1.14
C CYS A 116 3.57 0.37 2.25
N PHE A 117 3.40 -0.89 2.67
CA PHE A 117 2.47 -1.25 3.73
C PHE A 117 2.81 -0.58 5.07
N LYS A 118 4.10 -0.50 5.44
CA LYS A 118 4.52 0.22 6.66
C LYS A 118 4.03 1.68 6.66
N ASN A 119 4.28 2.41 5.57
CA ASN A 119 3.84 3.81 5.45
C ASN A 119 2.31 3.91 5.47
N PHE A 120 1.61 3.00 4.78
CA PHE A 120 0.15 2.95 4.80
C PHE A 120 -0.39 2.83 6.22
N VAL A 121 0.13 1.90 7.04
CA VAL A 121 -0.27 1.72 8.44
C VAL A 121 -0.01 2.98 9.28
N GLU A 122 1.16 3.61 9.13
CA GLU A 122 1.49 4.85 9.83
C GLU A 122 0.55 6.01 9.49
N ASP A 123 0.09 6.04 8.24
CA ASP A 123 -0.73 7.11 7.70
C ASP A 123 -2.22 6.92 8.05
N ILE A 124 -2.79 5.72 7.86
CA ILE A 124 -4.23 5.50 8.08
C ILE A 124 -4.67 5.70 9.53
N ARG A 125 -3.77 5.44 10.49
CA ARG A 125 -4.00 5.64 11.92
C ARG A 125 -4.23 7.10 12.31
N LYS A 126 -3.88 8.03 11.43
CA LYS A 126 -4.03 9.47 11.63
C LYS A 126 -5.25 10.02 10.89
N LEU A 127 -5.97 9.18 10.15
CA LEU A 127 -7.14 9.61 9.39
C LEU A 127 -8.37 9.68 10.28
N ASP A 128 -9.22 10.66 10.01
CA ASP A 128 -10.50 10.80 10.69
C ASP A 128 -11.33 9.52 10.55
N GLY A 129 -11.93 9.09 11.66
CA GLY A 129 -12.75 7.88 11.73
C GLY A 129 -11.97 6.56 11.84
N TYR A 130 -10.63 6.58 11.90
CA TYR A 130 -9.84 5.36 12.09
C TYR A 130 -10.25 4.58 13.34
N ASP A 131 -10.44 5.26 14.47
CA ASP A 131 -10.83 4.61 15.73
C ASP A 131 -12.18 3.92 15.61
N LYS A 132 -13.16 4.58 14.98
CA LYS A 132 -14.48 4.00 14.69
C LYS A 132 -14.37 2.82 13.74
N TRP A 133 -13.48 2.90 12.73
CA TRP A 133 -13.18 1.78 11.86
C TRP A 133 -12.53 0.62 12.59
N CYS A 134 -11.76 0.85 13.66
CA CYS A 134 -11.17 -0.22 14.45
C CYS A 134 -12.16 -0.99 15.33
N GLU A 135 -13.34 -0.42 15.60
CA GLU A 135 -14.37 -1.08 16.42
C GLU A 135 -14.79 -2.45 15.84
N PRO A 136 -15.12 -3.41 16.72
CA PRO A 136 -15.80 -4.65 16.31
C PRO A 136 -17.10 -4.31 15.57
N ASP A 137 -17.40 -5.05 14.51
CA ASP A 137 -18.62 -4.89 13.70
C ASP A 137 -18.85 -3.49 13.10
N SER A 138 -17.80 -2.65 13.08
CA SER A 138 -17.83 -1.33 12.44
C SER A 138 -18.19 -1.41 10.96
N ASP A 139 -19.13 -0.57 10.54
CA ASP A 139 -19.55 -0.37 9.16
C ASP A 139 -18.72 0.69 8.43
N TYR A 140 -17.69 1.24 9.09
CA TYR A 140 -16.82 2.27 8.51
C TYR A 140 -15.95 1.68 7.40
N GLN A 141 -15.63 2.52 6.43
CA GLN A 141 -14.79 2.17 5.30
C GLN A 141 -13.89 3.33 4.90
N LEU A 142 -12.71 3.01 4.38
CA LEU A 142 -11.78 4.00 3.82
C LEU A 142 -12.36 4.55 2.51
N ASP A 143 -12.83 5.79 2.57
CA ASP A 143 -13.32 6.51 1.39
C ASP A 143 -12.23 7.42 0.81
N LYS A 144 -12.30 7.65 -0.50
CA LYS A 144 -11.50 8.63 -1.22
C LYS A 144 -12.35 9.72 -1.86
N ASP A 145 -13.63 9.41 -2.11
CA ASP A 145 -14.43 10.09 -3.12
C ASP A 145 -14.89 11.46 -2.63
N GLU A 146 -15.17 11.65 -1.33
CA GLU A 146 -15.57 12.95 -0.77
C GLU A 146 -14.58 14.07 -1.09
N LEU A 147 -13.29 13.85 -0.79
CA LEU A 147 -12.24 14.85 -0.92
C LEU A 147 -11.63 14.88 -2.34
N SER A 148 -11.58 13.74 -3.03
CA SER A 148 -11.12 13.65 -4.42
C SER A 148 -11.97 14.48 -5.39
N LYS A 149 -13.28 14.62 -5.13
CA LYS A 149 -14.20 15.44 -5.95
C LYS A 149 -13.75 16.89 -6.07
N ARG A 150 -13.21 17.47 -4.99
CA ARG A 150 -12.73 18.86 -4.98
C ARG A 150 -11.50 19.06 -5.88
N LEU A 151 -10.78 17.97 -6.18
CA LEU A 151 -9.51 18.00 -6.92
C LEU A 151 -9.67 17.56 -8.38
N GLY A 152 -10.80 16.96 -8.77
CA GLY A 152 -11.05 16.53 -10.15
C GLY A 152 -10.38 15.21 -10.57
N PHE A 153 -9.70 14.51 -9.64
CA PHE A 153 -9.13 13.19 -9.88
C PHE A 153 -9.29 12.30 -8.64
N LYS A 154 -9.33 10.98 -8.83
CA LYS A 154 -9.55 10.00 -7.76
C LYS A 154 -8.22 9.43 -7.27
N LEU A 155 -7.79 9.85 -6.08
CA LEU A 155 -6.54 9.42 -5.47
C LEU A 155 -6.79 8.90 -4.06
N TYR A 156 -6.21 7.76 -3.70
CA TYR A 156 -6.07 7.35 -2.31
C TYR A 156 -4.77 7.95 -1.73
N SER A 157 -4.91 8.84 -0.74
CA SER A 157 -3.79 9.51 -0.05
C SER A 157 -4.24 10.03 1.32
N THR A 158 -3.31 10.51 2.14
CA THR A 158 -3.66 11.14 3.42
C THR A 158 -4.45 12.44 3.28
N GLN A 159 -4.40 13.10 2.12
CA GLN A 159 -5.13 14.36 1.86
C GLN A 159 -6.53 14.12 1.30
N THR A 160 -6.79 12.93 0.76
CA THR A 160 -8.03 12.63 0.03
C THR A 160 -8.86 11.53 0.68
N CYS A 161 -8.35 10.92 1.76
CA CYS A 161 -9.02 9.82 2.43
C CYS A 161 -9.39 10.12 3.87
N ARG A 162 -10.48 9.48 4.29
CA ARG A 162 -10.93 9.36 5.67
C ARG A 162 -11.79 8.11 5.80
N PHE A 163 -12.06 7.67 7.02
CA PHE A 163 -13.01 6.61 7.28
C PHE A 163 -14.39 7.20 7.52
N ILE A 164 -15.38 6.69 6.79
CA ILE A 164 -16.79 7.10 6.89
C ILE A 164 -17.67 5.87 7.05
N SER A 165 -18.81 6.04 7.69
CA SER A 165 -19.86 5.02 7.78
C SER A 165 -20.46 4.68 6.43
N SER A 166 -21.13 3.54 6.34
CA SER A 166 -21.85 3.15 5.13
C SER A 166 -23.02 4.09 4.83
N ALA A 167 -23.64 4.65 5.87
CA ALA A 167 -24.71 5.64 5.76
C ALA A 167 -24.21 6.97 5.15
N GLU A 168 -23.12 7.53 5.66
CA GLU A 168 -22.49 8.75 5.11
C GLU A 168 -22.08 8.54 3.65
N ASN A 169 -21.50 7.39 3.32
CA ASN A 169 -21.14 7.07 1.94
C ASN A 169 -22.35 6.99 1.00
N LEU A 170 -23.47 6.43 1.47
CA LEU A 170 -24.71 6.38 0.70
C LEU A 170 -25.25 7.80 0.43
N GLU A 171 -25.26 8.64 1.45
CA GLU A 171 -25.71 10.04 1.35
C GLU A 171 -24.87 10.82 0.32
N LEU A 172 -23.55 10.73 0.39
CA LEU A 172 -22.64 11.36 -0.58
C LEU A 172 -22.89 10.88 -2.02
N SER A 173 -23.20 9.60 -2.20
CA SER A 173 -23.53 9.02 -3.50
C SER A 173 -24.88 9.49 -4.05
N LEU A 174 -25.88 9.66 -3.18
CA LEU A 174 -27.20 10.19 -3.56
C LEU A 174 -27.12 11.67 -3.93
N TRP A 175 -26.33 12.44 -3.18
CA TRP A 175 -26.09 13.85 -3.47
C TRP A 175 -25.43 14.04 -4.84
N ASP A 176 -24.42 13.23 -5.19
CA ASP A 176 -23.78 13.26 -6.50
C ASP A 176 -24.75 13.03 -7.65
N LYS A 177 -25.61 12.01 -7.51
CA LYS A 177 -26.62 11.69 -8.53
C LYS A 177 -27.60 12.85 -8.72
N THR A 178 -27.96 13.51 -7.63
CA THR A 178 -28.89 14.64 -7.64
C THR A 178 -28.24 15.87 -8.28
N LEU A 179 -27.03 16.22 -7.87
CA LEU A 179 -26.26 17.32 -8.47
C LEU A 179 -26.05 17.14 -9.96
N ARG A 180 -25.72 15.92 -10.41
CA ARG A 180 -25.53 15.64 -11.83
C ARG A 180 -26.80 15.87 -12.64
N LYS A 181 -27.94 15.36 -12.17
CA LYS A 181 -29.24 15.61 -12.80
C LYS A 181 -29.59 17.10 -12.88
N LEU A 182 -29.30 17.86 -11.82
CA LEU A 182 -29.55 19.29 -11.80
C LEU A 182 -28.63 20.04 -12.78
N PHE A 183 -27.37 19.64 -12.88
CA PHE A 183 -26.41 20.21 -13.81
C PHE A 183 -26.80 19.93 -15.27
N ASP A 184 -27.13 18.67 -15.59
CA ASP A 184 -27.58 18.28 -16.94
C ASP A 184 -28.81 19.11 -17.36
N LYS A 185 -29.80 19.25 -16.47
CA LYS A 185 -30.99 20.07 -16.72
C LYS A 185 -30.66 21.56 -16.92
N ALA A 186 -29.67 22.09 -16.21
CA ALA A 186 -29.25 23.49 -16.37
C ALA A 186 -28.54 23.71 -17.71
N VAL A 187 -27.75 22.74 -18.18
CA VAL A 187 -27.13 22.76 -19.52
C VAL A 187 -28.21 22.72 -20.60
N ASP A 188 -29.20 21.83 -20.48
CA ASP A 188 -30.32 21.74 -21.44
C ASP A 188 -31.08 23.07 -21.55
N ILE A 189 -31.39 23.72 -20.42
CA ILE A 189 -32.06 25.03 -20.40
C ILE A 189 -31.20 26.09 -21.08
N ARG A 190 -29.89 26.09 -20.83
CA ARG A 190 -28.97 27.04 -21.47
C ARG A 190 -28.98 26.84 -22.99
N GLU A 191 -28.82 25.60 -23.47
CA GLU A 191 -28.82 25.31 -24.91
C GLU A 191 -30.15 25.67 -25.59
N ALA A 192 -31.28 25.52 -24.90
CA ALA A 192 -32.59 25.93 -25.41
C ALA A 192 -32.81 27.45 -25.47
N VAL A 193 -32.03 28.25 -24.73
CA VAL A 193 -32.13 29.72 -24.71
C VAL A 193 -31.22 30.37 -25.76
N TYR A 194 -30.12 29.71 -26.15
CA TYR A 194 -29.12 30.24 -27.08
C TYR A 194 -29.18 29.65 -28.50
N ASN A 195 -30.15 28.75 -28.76
CA ASN A 195 -30.54 28.28 -30.11
C ASN A 195 -31.93 28.80 -30.46
#